data_AF-A0A6I3FV49-F1
#
_entry.id   AF-A0A6I3FV49-F1
#
_cell.length_a   1.000
_cell.length_b   1.000
_cell.length_c   1.000
_cell.angle_alpha   90.00
_cell.angle_beta   90.00
_cell.angle_gamma   90.00
#
_symmetry.space_group_name_H-M   'P 1'
#
loop_
_entity.id
_entity.type
_entity.pdbx_description
1 polymer ?
#
loop_
_entity_poly.entity_id
_entity_poly.type
_entity_poly.pdbx_seq_one_letter_code
_entity_poly.pdbx_strand_id
1 'polypeptide(L)'
;MSEEFDFFGDANVSKLFDLILELGMDLHIASTRIHALEMQLVRTGAVKPGEIDNFRPTESEKAVLDKNRDEFMSRLMRIITEAGPSEHPLRQQWDETVAKRNAGNK
;
A
#
# COMPACT_ATOMS: atom_id res chain seq x y z
N MET A 1 -3.00 0.13 27.49
CA MET A 1 -2.00 0.17 26.40
C MET A 1 -1.25 -1.14 26.50
N SER A 2 -1.45 -2.06 25.56
CA SER A 2 -0.70 -3.32 25.53
C SER A 2 0.75 -2.98 25.23
N GLU A 3 1.69 -3.43 26.07
CA GLU A 3 3.12 -3.34 25.77
C GLU A 3 3.37 -4.01 24.41
N GLU A 4 3.89 -3.26 23.44
CA GLU A 4 4.38 -3.83 22.17
C GLU A 4 5.33 -4.98 22.54
N PHE A 5 5.10 -6.16 21.97
CA PHE A 5 5.93 -7.33 22.26
C PHE A 5 7.34 -7.07 21.71
N ASP A 6 8.31 -6.90 22.60
CA ASP A 6 9.69 -6.70 22.20
C ASP A 6 10.37 -8.05 21.89
N PHE A 7 10.19 -8.52 20.65
CA PHE A 7 10.76 -9.77 20.16
C PHE A 7 12.29 -9.72 20.01
N PHE A 8 12.87 -8.53 19.80
CA PHE A 8 14.26 -8.38 19.39
C PHE A 8 15.15 -7.62 20.39
N GLY A 9 14.59 -7.18 21.53
CA GLY A 9 15.33 -6.40 22.54
C GLY A 9 15.58 -4.95 22.13
N ASP A 10 14.92 -4.49 21.06
CA ASP A 10 14.92 -3.10 20.58
C ASP A 10 13.52 -2.80 20.03
N ALA A 11 12.82 -1.90 20.72
CA ALA A 11 11.45 -1.50 20.37
C ALA A 11 11.33 -0.99 18.92
N ASN A 12 12.37 -0.35 18.36
CA ASN A 12 12.33 0.13 16.99
C ASN A 12 12.41 -1.03 15.98
N VAL A 13 13.18 -2.07 16.29
CA VAL A 13 13.33 -3.26 15.45
C VAL A 13 12.06 -4.11 15.50
N SER A 14 11.49 -4.30 16.69
CA SER A 14 10.23 -5.02 16.89
C SER A 14 9.08 -4.34 16.13
N LYS A 15 8.97 -3.01 16.22
CA LYS A 15 7.98 -2.23 15.46
C LYS A 15 8.18 -2.29 13.94
N LEU A 16 9.42 -2.21 13.46
CA LEU A 16 9.71 -2.35 12.03
C LEU A 16 9.30 -3.74 11.52
N PHE A 17 9.57 -4.77 12.32
CA PHE A 17 9.20 -6.14 11.99
C PHE A 17 7.67 -6.30 11.90
N ASP A 18 6.92 -5.76 12.86
CA ASP A 18 5.45 -5.77 12.83
C ASP A 18 4.90 -5.06 11.59
N LEU A 19 5.46 -3.90 11.22
CA LEU A 19 5.09 -3.19 9.99
C LEU A 19 5.36 -4.03 8.73
N ILE A 20 6.49 -4.76 8.68
CA ILE A 20 6.80 -5.65 7.56
C ILE A 20 5.80 -6.79 7.48
N LEU A 21 5.39 -7.37 8.61
CA LEU A 21 4.36 -8.40 8.65
C LEU A 21 3.00 -7.86 8.16
N GLU A 22 2.60 -6.68 8.61
CA GLU A 22 1.37 -6.01 8.16
C GLU A 22 1.39 -5.75 6.65
N LEU A 23 2.48 -5.18 6.13
CA LEU A 23 2.66 -4.97 4.69
C LEU A 23 2.65 -6.29 3.90
N GLY A 24 3.22 -7.36 4.47
CA GLY A 24 3.19 -8.69 3.86
C GLY A 24 1.77 -9.23 3.72
N MET A 25 0.92 -9.03 4.73
CA MET A 25 -0.50 -9.41 4.69
C MET A 25 -1.28 -8.59 3.65
N ASP A 26 -1.09 -7.27 3.63
CA ASP A 26 -1.73 -6.39 2.65
C ASP A 26 -1.33 -6.75 1.21
N LEU A 27 -0.04 -7.03 0.99
CA LEU A 27 0.48 -7.47 -0.31
C LEU A 27 -0.15 -8.81 -0.71
N HIS A 28 -0.28 -9.75 0.22
CA HIS A 28 -0.92 -11.05 -0.04
C HIS A 28 -2.38 -10.89 -0.47
N ILE A 29 -3.14 -10.01 0.20
CA ILE A 29 -4.53 -9.72 -0.15
C ILE A 29 -4.60 -9.06 -1.52
N ALA A 30 -3.76 -8.05 -1.80
CA ALA A 30 -3.72 -7.37 -3.09
C ALA A 30 -3.40 -8.34 -4.23
N SER A 31 -2.38 -9.18 -4.05
CA SER A 31 -1.99 -10.23 -5.01
C SER A 31 -3.15 -11.20 -5.27
N THR A 32 -3.80 -11.69 -4.21
CA THR A 32 -4.97 -12.58 -4.31
C THR A 32 -6.10 -11.93 -5.13
N ARG A 33 -6.38 -10.64 -4.90
CA ARG A 33 -7.41 -9.92 -5.66
C ARG A 33 -7.04 -9.74 -7.13
N ILE A 34 -5.77 -9.50 -7.45
CA ILE A 34 -5.27 -9.40 -8.83
C ILE A 34 -5.45 -10.75 -9.54
N HIS A 35 -5.04 -11.85 -8.93
CA HIS A 35 -5.23 -13.18 -9.51
C HIS A 35 -6.71 -13.55 -9.68
N ALA A 36 -7.56 -13.19 -8.71
CA ALA A 36 -9.01 -13.41 -8.85
C ALA A 36 -9.59 -12.60 -10.02
N LEU A 37 -9.15 -11.35 -10.20
CA LEU A 37 -9.54 -10.50 -11.33
C LEU A 37 -9.10 -11.12 -12.66
N GLU A 38 -7.85 -11.59 -12.77
CA GLU A 38 -7.36 -12.28 -13.95
C GLU A 38 -8.21 -13.50 -14.28
N MET A 39 -8.50 -14.35 -13.28
CA MET A 39 -9.36 -15.53 -13.48
C MET A 39 -10.75 -15.17 -14.01
N GLN A 40 -11.34 -14.05 -13.57
CA GLN A 40 -12.62 -13.57 -14.08
C GLN A 40 -12.52 -13.04 -15.52
N LEU A 41 -11.46 -12.30 -15.85
CA LEU A 41 -11.22 -11.80 -17.21
C LEU A 41 -10.95 -12.94 -18.19
N VAL A 42 -10.22 -13.98 -17.77
CA VAL A 42 -10.01 -15.20 -18.55
C VAL A 42 -11.32 -15.95 -18.75
N ARG A 43 -12.13 -16.11 -17.69
CA ARG A 43 -13.43 -16.80 -17.76
C ARG A 43 -14.41 -16.12 -18.71
N THR A 44 -14.35 -14.79 -18.80
CA THR A 44 -15.18 -13.99 -19.72
C THR A 44 -14.60 -13.93 -21.13
N GLY A 45 -13.38 -14.42 -21.34
CA GLY A 45 -12.68 -14.38 -22.62
C GLY A 45 -12.09 -13.01 -22.99
N ALA A 46 -12.04 -12.08 -22.03
CA ALA A 46 -11.50 -10.74 -22.24
C ALA A 46 -9.97 -10.72 -22.35
N VAL A 47 -9.30 -11.67 -21.69
CA VAL A 47 -7.84 -11.87 -21.75
C VAL A 47 -7.54 -13.38 -21.83
N LYS A 48 -6.37 -13.72 -22.36
CA LYS A 48 -5.84 -15.10 -22.33
C LYS A 48 -5.14 -15.36 -20.99
N PRO A 49 -5.07 -16.63 -20.55
CA PRO A 49 -4.28 -16.99 -19.37
C PRO A 49 -2.83 -16.51 -19.49
N GLY A 50 -2.33 -15.83 -18.45
CA GLY A 50 -0.95 -15.32 -18.41
C GLY A 50 -0.69 -14.10 -19.30
N GLU A 51 -1.72 -13.53 -19.93
CA GLU A 51 -1.58 -12.31 -20.75
C GLU A 51 -1.26 -11.09 -19.87
N ILE A 52 -1.77 -11.06 -18.63
CA ILE A 52 -1.46 -10.02 -17.65
C ILE A 52 0.01 -10.07 -17.22
N ASP A 53 0.56 -11.27 -16.95
CA ASP A 53 1.97 -11.43 -16.58
C ASP A 53 2.94 -11.02 -17.70
N ASN A 54 2.50 -11.20 -18.95
CA ASN A 54 3.25 -10.82 -20.13
C ASN A 54 2.96 -9.40 -20.61
N PHE A 55 2.16 -8.64 -19.87
CA PHE A 55 1.80 -7.27 -20.24
C PHE A 55 3.07 -6.42 -20.44
N ARG A 56 3.08 -5.66 -21.53
CA ARG A 56 4.15 -4.73 -21.88
C ARG A 56 3.51 -3.35 -22.04
N PRO A 57 3.67 -2.45 -21.07
CA PRO A 57 3.07 -1.13 -21.15
C PRO A 57 3.68 -0.35 -22.31
N THR A 58 2.86 0.43 -23.00
CA THR A 58 3.32 1.52 -23.86
C THR A 58 4.09 2.56 -23.04
N GLU A 59 4.82 3.47 -23.69
CA GLU A 59 5.52 4.56 -22.98
C GLU A 59 4.57 5.40 -22.12
N SER A 60 3.35 5.64 -22.61
CA SER A 60 2.33 6.41 -21.90
C SER A 60 1.79 5.68 -20.65
N GLU A 61 1.53 4.38 -20.75
CA GLU A 61 1.08 3.57 -19.62
C GLU A 61 2.20 3.38 -18.60
N LYS A 62 3.45 3.20 -19.08
CA LYS A 62 4.63 3.09 -18.23
C LYS A 62 4.79 4.34 -17.37
N ALA A 63 4.62 5.53 -17.94
CA ALA A 63 4.70 6.79 -17.19
C ALA A 63 3.66 6.85 -16.05
N VAL A 64 2.45 6.34 -16.27
CA VAL A 64 1.42 6.24 -15.22
C VAL A 64 1.82 5.24 -14.13
N LEU A 65 2.33 4.08 -14.51
CA LEU A 65 2.78 3.04 -13.56
C LEU A 65 3.98 3.52 -12.73
N ASP A 66 4.96 4.17 -13.37
CA ASP A 66 6.14 4.73 -12.71
C ASP A 66 5.73 5.83 -11.72
N LYS A 67 4.81 6.73 -12.11
CA LYS A 67 4.26 7.75 -11.19
C LYS A 67 3.60 7.12 -9.97
N ASN A 68 2.76 6.11 -10.15
CA ASN A 68 2.09 5.42 -9.04
C ASN A 68 3.10 4.74 -8.10
N ARG A 69 4.15 4.11 -8.65
CA ARG A 69 5.24 3.53 -7.86
C ARG A 69 5.95 4.61 -7.05
N ASP A 70 6.31 5.72 -7.68
CA ASP A 70 7.09 6.78 -7.04
C ASP A 70 6.29 7.47 -5.93
N GLU A 71 4.98 7.68 -6.12
CA GLU A 71 4.07 8.19 -5.09
C GLU A 71 3.97 7.23 -3.89
N PHE A 72 3.87 5.92 -4.16
CA PHE A 72 3.83 4.90 -3.11
C PHE A 72 5.15 4.84 -2.33
N MET A 73 6.29 4.82 -3.03
CA MET A 73 7.62 4.83 -2.41
C MET A 73 7.87 6.10 -1.59
N SER A 74 7.42 7.26 -2.08
CA SER A 74 7.49 8.52 -1.33
C SER A 74 6.69 8.45 -0.04
N ARG A 75 5.48 7.86 -0.08
CA ARG A 75 4.65 7.65 1.12
C ARG A 75 5.34 6.71 2.12
N LEU A 76 5.92 5.60 1.66
CA LEU A 76 6.66 4.68 2.53
C LEU A 76 7.88 5.34 3.17
N MET A 77 8.69 6.04 2.37
CA MET A 77 9.85 6.78 2.88
C MET A 77 9.44 7.78 3.95
N ARG A 78 8.33 8.48 3.75
CA ARG A 78 7.83 9.44 4.73
C ARG A 78 7.36 8.79 6.03
N ILE A 79 6.74 7.60 5.98
CA ILE A 79 6.38 6.84 7.19
C ILE A 79 7.63 6.44 7.98
N ILE A 80 8.75 6.17 7.29
CA ILE A 80 10.03 5.80 7.92
C ILE A 80 10.77 7.03 8.46
N THR A 81 10.70 8.18 7.78
CA THR A 81 11.51 9.37 8.11
C THR A 81 10.79 10.41 8.97
N GLU A 82 9.45 10.49 8.94
CA GLU A 82 8.69 11.38 9.81
C GLU A 82 8.43 10.72 11.17
N ALA A 83 8.90 11.37 12.24
CA ALA A 83 8.65 10.92 13.61
C ALA A 83 7.17 11.10 13.98
N GLY A 84 6.48 10.01 14.28
CA GLY A 84 5.11 9.99 14.78
C GLY A 84 4.74 8.65 15.44
N PRO A 85 3.66 8.60 16.24
CA PRO A 85 3.26 7.39 16.98
C PRO A 85 3.05 6.19 16.05
N SER A 86 3.61 5.03 16.43
CA SER A 86 3.52 3.74 15.72
C SER A 86 2.10 3.38 15.30
N GLU A 87 1.16 3.68 16.20
CA GLU A 87 -0.21 3.23 16.12
C GLU A 87 -1.00 3.95 15.02
N HIS A 88 -0.53 5.13 14.57
CA HIS A 88 -1.21 5.91 13.52
C HIS A 88 -0.23 6.72 12.67
N PRO A 89 0.55 6.07 11.79
CA PRO A 89 1.29 6.79 10.76
C PRO A 89 0.25 7.56 9.93
N LEU A 90 0.43 8.89 9.77
CA LEU A 90 -0.44 9.77 8.97
C LEU A 90 -1.76 10.26 9.61
N ARG A 91 -1.97 10.13 10.94
CA ARG A 91 -3.21 10.63 11.61
C ARG A 91 -3.52 12.09 11.28
N GLN A 92 -2.50 12.96 11.30
CA GLN A 92 -2.66 14.37 10.95
C GLN A 92 -3.16 14.59 9.52
N GLN A 93 -2.76 13.75 8.56
CA GLN A 93 -3.23 13.88 7.19
C GLN A 93 -4.65 13.34 6.98
N TRP A 94 -5.03 12.29 7.69
CA TRP A 94 -6.41 11.84 7.71
C TRP A 94 -7.32 12.96 8.25
N ASP A 95 -6.92 13.57 9.36
CA ASP A 95 -7.64 14.68 9.99
C ASP A 95 -7.70 15.90 9.06
N GLU A 96 -6.61 16.26 8.38
CA GLU A 96 -6.57 17.34 7.38
C GLU A 96 -7.42 17.03 6.13
N THR A 97 -7.43 15.80 5.66
CA THR A 97 -8.21 15.37 4.48
C THR A 97 -9.71 15.35 4.82
N VAL A 98 -10.08 14.87 6.00
CA VAL A 98 -11.45 14.94 6.53
C VAL A 98 -11.88 16.38 6.76
N ALA A 99 -11.01 17.24 7.29
CA ALA A 99 -11.28 18.67 7.47
C ALA A 99 -11.53 19.38 6.13
N LYS A 100 -10.70 19.12 5.11
CA LYS A 100 -10.89 19.66 3.75
C LYS A 100 -12.20 19.19 3.12
N ARG A 101 -12.57 17.92 3.29
CA ARG A 101 -13.84 17.36 2.80
C ARG A 101 -15.06 18.01 3.47
N ASN A 102 -14.98 18.30 4.76
CA ASN A 102 -16.06 18.97 5.50
C ASN A 102 -16.15 20.48 5.20
N ALA A 103 -15.03 21.12 4.84
CA ALA A 103 -15.00 22.52 4.43
C ALA A 103 -15.54 22.77 3.00
N GLY A 104 -15.44 21.78 2.11
CA GLY A 104 -15.99 21.86 0.74
C GLY A 104 -17.50 21.56 0.63
N ASN A 105 -18.16 21.23 1.75
CA ASN A 105 -19.59 20.88 1.80
C ASN A 105 -20.43 21.97 2.50
N LYS A 106 -19.94 23.22 2.50
CA LYS A 106 -20.61 24.43 2.98
C LYS A 106 -20.77 25.44 1.85
#